data_AF-D0UQL7-F1
#
_entry.id   AF-D0UQL7-F1
#
_cell.length_a   1.000
_cell.length_b   1.000
_cell.length_c   1.000
_cell.angle_alpha   90.00
_cell.angle_beta   90.00
_cell.angle_gamma   90.00
#
_symmetry.space_group_name_H-M   'P 1'
#
loop_
_entity.id
_entity.type
_entity.pdbx_description
1 polymer ?
#
loop_
_entity_poly.entity_id
_entity_poly.type
_entity_poly.pdbx_seq_one_letter_code
_entity_poly.pdbx_strand_id
1 'polypeptide(L)'
;EIDAIIDKSGATVFAEIQGYIDCCIKLSGMPDLTLTFINPRLFDDVSFHPCVRFKRWEAERILSFVPPDGNFRLMSYHIGSQSVVAIPVYIRHTISFRDIGGGRLDITVGPKQAMGKSIEQVVVEIPMPKSVLNVSLTTSQGKYSFDPVSKVMMWEVGKIDTTRLPNIRGTINLQTGLPPPEANPPINIKFQISQLAISGLKVNRL
;
A
#
# COMPACT_ATOMS: atom_id res chain seq x y z
N GLU A 1 1.64 3.96 -6.20
CA GLU A 1 0.69 3.31 -5.29
C GLU A 1 0.71 1.81 -5.54
N ILE A 2 0.44 1.01 -4.52
CA ILE A 2 0.32 -0.44 -4.63
C ILE A 2 -1.06 -0.81 -4.10
N ASP A 3 -1.84 -1.46 -4.96
CA ASP A 3 -3.13 -2.02 -4.60
C ASP A 3 -3.00 -3.53 -4.56
N ALA A 4 -3.41 -4.16 -3.45
CA ALA A 4 -3.30 -5.60 -3.29
C ALA A 4 -4.44 -6.19 -2.47
N ILE A 5 -4.88 -7.39 -2.88
CA ILE A 5 -5.80 -8.23 -2.13
C ILE A 5 -5.03 -9.48 -1.71
N ILE A 6 -4.93 -9.69 -0.39
CA ILE A 6 -4.28 -10.84 0.22
C ILE A 6 -5.35 -11.68 0.90
N ASP A 7 -5.36 -12.99 0.63
CA ASP A 7 -6.29 -13.90 1.29
C ASP A 7 -5.89 -14.20 2.76
N LYS A 8 -6.77 -14.91 3.47
CA LYS A 8 -6.55 -15.30 4.88
C LYS A 8 -5.33 -16.21 5.10
N SER A 9 -4.79 -16.83 4.05
CA SER A 9 -3.59 -17.68 4.12
C SER A 9 -2.30 -16.89 3.87
N GLY A 10 -2.41 -15.63 3.47
CA GLY A 10 -1.28 -14.77 3.11
C GLY A 10 -0.88 -14.85 1.64
N ALA A 11 -1.69 -15.49 0.80
CA ALA A 11 -1.48 -15.57 -0.65
C ALA A 11 -2.03 -14.31 -1.34
N THR A 12 -1.29 -13.82 -2.33
CA THR A 12 -1.71 -12.67 -3.14
C THR A 12 -2.77 -13.11 -4.14
N VAL A 13 -3.99 -12.59 -4.00
CA VAL A 13 -5.10 -12.82 -4.94
C VAL A 13 -5.02 -11.83 -6.10
N PHE A 14 -4.66 -10.59 -5.79
CA PHE A 14 -4.53 -9.50 -6.74
C PHE A 14 -3.43 -8.56 -6.26
N ALA A 15 -2.63 -8.04 -7.19
CA ALA A 15 -1.71 -6.94 -6.92
C ALA A 15 -1.43 -6.17 -8.21
N GLU A 16 -1.42 -4.84 -8.11
CA GLU A 16 -1.00 -3.94 -9.17
C GLU A 16 -0.25 -2.73 -8.61
N ILE A 17 0.49 -2.05 -9.48
CA ILE A 17 1.22 -0.84 -9.12
C ILE A 17 0.91 0.23 -10.15
N GLN A 18 0.34 1.36 -9.72
CA GLN A 18 0.35 2.58 -10.51
C GLN A 18 1.46 3.51 -10.03
N GLY A 19 2.15 4.16 -10.95
CA GLY A 19 3.24 5.07 -10.61
C GLY A 19 3.30 6.25 -11.55
N TYR A 20 4.11 7.23 -11.17
CA TYR A 20 4.40 8.39 -12.00
C TYR A 20 5.82 8.88 -11.74
N ILE A 21 6.34 9.62 -12.72
CA ILE A 21 7.61 10.32 -12.62
C ILE A 21 7.31 11.81 -12.78
N ASP A 22 7.43 12.54 -11.68
CA ASP A 22 7.37 13.99 -11.69
C ASP A 22 8.78 14.57 -11.80
N CYS A 23 8.92 15.67 -12.52
CA CYS A 23 10.18 16.36 -12.73
C CYS A 23 10.11 17.78 -12.16
N CYS A 24 11.21 18.24 -11.58
CA CYS A 24 11.46 19.64 -11.26
C CYS A 24 12.66 20.10 -12.09
N ILE A 25 12.41 20.88 -13.14
CA ILE A 25 13.42 21.31 -14.10
C ILE A 25 13.83 22.74 -13.79
N LYS A 26 15.14 22.94 -13.68
CA LYS A 26 15.82 24.22 -13.41
C LYS A 26 17.07 24.31 -14.28
N LEU A 27 16.85 24.25 -15.59
CA LEU A 27 17.90 24.22 -16.60
C LEU A 27 17.76 25.44 -17.52
N SER A 28 18.87 26.05 -17.92
CA SER A 28 18.86 27.20 -18.83
C SER A 28 18.71 26.78 -20.29
N GLY A 29 18.03 27.59 -21.09
CA GLY A 29 17.88 27.36 -22.53
C GLY A 29 16.86 26.27 -22.87
N MET A 30 17.14 25.49 -23.92
CA MET A 30 16.29 24.39 -24.40
C MET A 30 17.08 23.05 -24.34
N PRO A 31 17.28 22.47 -23.16
CA PRO A 31 18.04 21.24 -23.02
C PRO A 31 17.30 20.04 -23.63
N ASP A 32 18.02 19.19 -24.35
CA ASP A 32 17.50 17.90 -24.83
C ASP A 32 17.95 16.79 -23.88
N LEU A 33 17.01 16.20 -23.15
CA LEU A 33 17.29 15.20 -22.12
C LEU A 33 17.00 13.78 -22.60
N THR A 34 17.77 12.82 -22.11
CA THR A 34 17.62 11.40 -22.42
C THR A 34 17.62 10.55 -21.15
N LEU A 35 16.42 10.19 -20.68
CA LEU A 35 16.23 9.31 -19.53
C LEU A 35 16.11 7.85 -19.97
N THR A 36 16.86 6.97 -19.33
CA THR A 36 16.80 5.51 -19.57
C THR A 36 16.61 4.75 -18.27
N PHE A 37 15.96 3.58 -18.34
CA PHE A 37 15.73 2.70 -17.21
C PHE A 37 16.57 1.43 -17.31
N ILE A 38 16.89 0.81 -16.17
CA ILE A 38 17.56 -0.50 -16.14
C ILE A 38 16.58 -1.58 -16.61
N ASN A 39 15.30 -1.44 -16.26
CA ASN A 39 14.25 -2.43 -16.44
C ASN A 39 12.99 -1.81 -17.07
N PRO A 40 13.07 -1.25 -18.30
CA PRO A 40 11.94 -0.60 -18.95
C PRO A 40 10.82 -1.56 -19.36
N ARG A 41 11.08 -2.88 -19.34
CA ARG A 41 10.06 -3.92 -19.62
C ARG A 41 9.04 -4.09 -18.50
N LEU A 42 9.23 -3.43 -17.35
CA LEU A 42 8.27 -3.46 -16.25
C LEU A 42 6.98 -2.69 -16.54
N PHE A 43 7.00 -1.76 -17.50
CA PHE A 43 5.85 -0.94 -17.81
C PHE A 43 4.88 -1.69 -18.72
N ASP A 44 3.65 -1.89 -18.26
CA ASP A 44 2.58 -2.51 -19.05
C ASP A 44 1.81 -1.45 -19.84
N ASP A 45 1.41 -0.36 -19.18
CA ASP A 45 0.78 0.80 -19.80
C ASP A 45 1.45 2.10 -19.33
N VAL A 46 1.54 3.09 -20.23
CA VAL A 46 2.26 4.34 -20.03
C VAL A 46 1.56 5.51 -20.69
N SER A 47 1.45 6.61 -19.95
CA SER A 47 1.02 7.91 -20.50
C SER A 47 2.15 8.91 -20.35
N PHE A 48 2.39 9.69 -21.41
CA PHE A 48 3.50 10.62 -21.47
C PHE A 48 3.05 12.07 -21.49
N HIS A 49 3.90 12.94 -20.95
CA HIS A 49 3.82 14.37 -21.24
C HIS A 49 4.03 14.65 -22.73
N PRO A 50 3.35 15.65 -23.33
CA PRO A 50 3.52 16.00 -24.75
C PRO A 50 4.96 16.33 -25.20
N CYS A 51 5.86 16.61 -24.26
CA CYS A 51 7.27 16.89 -24.59
C CYS A 51 8.08 15.62 -24.93
N VAL A 52 7.54 14.43 -24.68
CA VAL A 52 8.21 13.15 -24.93
C VAL A 52 8.07 12.73 -26.39
N ARG A 53 9.19 12.37 -27.01
CA ARG A 53 9.24 11.84 -28.37
C ARG A 53 8.80 10.37 -28.39
N PHE A 54 7.49 10.14 -28.54
CA PHE A 54 6.88 8.80 -28.48
C PHE A 54 7.55 7.76 -29.40
N LYS A 55 7.90 8.11 -30.65
CA LYS A 55 8.54 7.18 -31.59
C LYS A 55 9.85 6.58 -31.06
N ARG A 56 10.61 7.35 -30.27
CA ARG A 56 11.87 6.88 -29.68
C ARG A 56 11.63 5.96 -28.48
N TRP A 57 10.58 6.23 -27.69
CA TRP A 57 10.13 5.30 -26.66
C TRP A 57 9.68 3.96 -27.26
N GLU A 58 8.89 4.01 -28.34
CA GLU A 58 8.37 2.83 -29.02
C GLU A 58 9.48 1.93 -29.58
N ALA A 59 10.51 2.53 -30.18
CA ALA A 59 11.64 1.81 -30.79
C ALA A 59 12.70 1.36 -29.77
N GLU A 60 13.10 2.24 -28.86
CA GLU A 60 14.31 2.06 -28.03
C GLU A 60 14.01 1.90 -26.54
N ARG A 61 12.77 2.16 -26.10
CA ARG A 61 12.40 2.31 -24.68
C ARG A 61 13.23 3.38 -23.97
N ILE A 62 13.53 4.45 -24.70
CA ILE A 62 14.26 5.64 -24.22
C ILE A 62 13.32 6.83 -24.18
N LEU A 63 13.30 7.54 -23.06
CA LEU A 63 12.58 8.80 -22.92
C LEU A 63 13.46 9.94 -23.39
N SER A 64 13.10 10.55 -24.50
CA SER A 64 13.80 11.70 -25.05
C SER A 64 12.83 12.88 -25.17
N PHE A 65 13.20 14.02 -24.59
CA PHE A 65 12.29 15.15 -24.43
C PHE A 65 13.03 16.46 -24.21
N VAL A 66 12.40 17.56 -24.62
CA VAL A 66 12.78 18.93 -24.22
C VAL A 66 11.79 19.37 -23.13
N PRO A 67 12.18 19.40 -21.85
CA PRO A 67 11.23 19.60 -20.76
C PRO A 67 10.71 21.05 -20.69
N PRO A 68 9.44 21.26 -20.27
CA PRO A 68 8.99 22.54 -19.74
C PRO A 68 9.81 22.95 -18.50
N ASP A 69 9.91 24.25 -18.24
CA ASP A 69 10.53 24.75 -17.01
C ASP A 69 9.61 24.52 -15.80
N GLY A 70 10.21 24.29 -14.64
CA GLY A 70 9.49 24.08 -13.39
C GLY A 70 9.00 22.64 -13.17
N ASN A 71 7.85 22.49 -12.52
CA ASN A 71 7.33 21.20 -12.07
C ASN A 71 6.30 20.66 -13.06
N PHE A 72 6.47 19.43 -13.52
CA PHE A 72 5.47 18.75 -14.35
C PHE A 72 5.57 17.22 -14.20
N ARG A 73 4.51 16.51 -14.60
CA ARG A 73 4.51 15.05 -14.69
C ARG A 73 5.06 14.61 -16.04
N LEU A 74 6.20 13.91 -16.05
CA LEU A 74 6.84 13.41 -17.26
C LEU A 74 6.11 12.17 -17.81
N MET A 75 5.76 11.23 -16.93
CA MET A 75 5.00 10.04 -17.29
C MET A 75 4.21 9.49 -16.12
N SER A 76 3.11 8.79 -16.42
CA SER A 76 2.45 7.84 -15.52
C SER A 76 2.54 6.45 -16.10
N TYR A 77 2.58 5.43 -15.25
CA TYR A 77 2.70 4.04 -15.66
C TYR A 77 1.88 3.09 -14.79
N HIS A 78 1.53 1.95 -15.37
CA HIS A 78 0.90 0.82 -14.71
C HIS A 78 1.78 -0.41 -14.85
N ILE A 79 1.82 -1.20 -13.78
CA ILE A 79 2.40 -2.54 -13.74
C ILE A 79 1.30 -3.47 -13.25
N GLY A 80 0.84 -4.30 -14.16
CA GLY A 80 -0.26 -5.22 -13.99
C GLY A 80 0.12 -6.53 -13.33
N SER A 81 -0.91 -7.35 -13.13
CA SER A 81 -0.92 -8.55 -12.31
C SER A 81 -0.07 -9.71 -12.83
N GLN A 82 0.42 -9.64 -14.07
CA GLN A 82 1.32 -10.66 -14.63
C GLN A 82 2.75 -10.57 -14.04
N SER A 83 3.10 -9.42 -13.47
CA SER A 83 4.36 -9.23 -12.77
C SER A 83 4.23 -9.64 -11.30
N VAL A 84 5.21 -10.37 -10.77
CA VAL A 84 5.25 -10.72 -9.33
C VAL A 84 5.48 -9.44 -8.52
N VAL A 85 4.39 -8.89 -7.96
CA VAL A 85 4.45 -7.70 -7.09
C VAL A 85 4.92 -8.10 -5.70
N ALA A 86 6.00 -7.47 -5.24
CA ALA A 86 6.52 -7.66 -3.89
C ALA A 86 5.58 -7.01 -2.87
N ILE A 87 5.03 -7.80 -1.96
CA ILE A 87 4.12 -7.30 -0.91
C ILE A 87 4.96 -6.87 0.30
N PRO A 88 4.95 -5.58 0.69
CA PRO A 88 5.89 -5.09 1.69
C PRO A 88 5.48 -5.35 3.14
N VAL A 89 4.20 -5.60 3.40
CA VAL A 89 3.63 -5.78 4.75
C VAL A 89 2.87 -7.10 4.80
N TYR A 90 2.93 -7.81 5.93
CA TYR A 90 2.02 -8.90 6.23
C TYR A 90 1.24 -8.61 7.50
N ILE A 91 0.07 -9.24 7.61
CA ILE A 91 -0.72 -9.28 8.83
C ILE A 91 -0.86 -10.73 9.29
N ARG A 92 -0.54 -10.97 10.57
CA ARG A 92 -1.02 -12.16 11.29
C ARG A 92 -2.27 -11.74 12.04
N HIS A 93 -3.36 -12.46 11.83
CA HIS A 93 -4.63 -12.14 12.46
C HIS A 93 -5.27 -13.38 13.07
N THR A 94 -6.01 -13.16 14.16
CA THR A 94 -6.95 -14.10 14.74
C THR A 94 -8.17 -13.29 15.15
N ILE A 95 -9.26 -13.48 14.39
CA ILE A 95 -10.54 -12.82 14.66
C ILE A 95 -11.57 -13.94 14.81
N SER A 96 -12.27 -13.93 15.94
CA SER A 96 -13.30 -14.92 16.25
C SER A 96 -14.48 -14.24 16.92
N PHE A 97 -15.67 -14.55 16.46
CA PHE A 97 -16.93 -14.18 17.09
C PHE A 97 -17.51 -15.40 17.82
N ARG A 98 -18.23 -15.18 18.93
CA ARG A 98 -18.83 -16.21 19.77
C ARG A 98 -20.32 -15.91 19.96
N ASP A 99 -21.13 -16.96 20.08
CA ASP A 99 -22.59 -16.88 20.20
C ASP A 99 -23.07 -16.12 21.45
N ILE A 100 -22.26 -16.08 22.50
CA ILE A 100 -22.60 -15.48 23.80
C ILE A 100 -22.28 -13.96 23.81
N GLY A 101 -22.47 -13.27 22.69
CA GLY A 101 -22.31 -11.81 22.61
C GLY A 101 -20.87 -11.31 22.73
N GLY A 102 -19.86 -12.15 22.45
CA GLY A 102 -18.45 -11.79 22.62
C GLY A 102 -17.58 -12.21 21.45
N GLY A 103 -16.37 -11.68 21.40
CA GLY A 103 -15.39 -12.01 20.37
C GLY A 103 -13.98 -11.66 20.80
N ARG A 104 -13.00 -12.09 20.00
CA ARG A 104 -11.58 -11.84 20.22
C ARG A 104 -10.97 -11.29 18.94
N LEU A 105 -10.12 -10.29 19.12
CA LEU A 105 -9.28 -9.71 18.08
C LEU A 105 -7.82 -9.86 18.52
N ASP A 106 -6.97 -10.36 17.63
CA ASP A 106 -5.52 -10.36 17.81
C ASP A 106 -4.88 -10.13 16.44
N ILE A 107 -4.17 -9.02 16.28
CA ILE A 107 -3.56 -8.60 15.01
C ILE A 107 -2.12 -8.19 15.28
N THR A 108 -1.20 -8.74 14.49
CA THR A 108 0.20 -8.33 14.46
C THR A 108 0.56 -7.91 13.04
N VAL A 109 1.18 -6.74 12.90
CA VAL A 109 1.64 -6.22 11.60
C VAL A 109 3.16 -6.37 11.54
N GLY A 110 3.67 -6.84 10.41
CA GLY A 110 5.11 -7.00 10.22
C GLY A 110 5.57 -6.74 8.78
N PRO A 111 6.88 -6.52 8.58
CA PRO A 111 7.46 -6.35 7.25
C PRO A 111 7.57 -7.69 6.51
N LYS A 112 7.30 -7.72 5.21
CA LYS A 112 7.46 -8.89 4.33
C LYS A 112 8.57 -8.65 3.30
N GLN A 113 8.28 -7.98 2.18
CA GLN A 113 9.26 -7.68 1.12
C GLN A 113 9.56 -6.17 0.99
N ALA A 114 9.86 -5.51 2.12
CA ALA A 114 10.15 -4.07 2.14
C ALA A 114 11.60 -3.69 1.76
N MET A 115 12.42 -4.66 1.30
CA MET A 115 13.81 -4.43 0.86
C MET A 115 14.68 -3.69 1.90
N GLY A 116 14.46 -3.98 3.19
CA GLY A 116 15.18 -3.34 4.31
C GLY A 116 14.80 -1.87 4.55
N LYS A 117 13.80 -1.33 3.86
CA LYS A 117 13.31 0.04 4.06
C LYS A 117 12.30 0.11 5.19
N SER A 118 12.28 1.26 5.86
CA SER A 118 11.31 1.57 6.92
C SER A 118 9.90 1.64 6.34
N ILE A 119 8.95 0.97 6.99
CA ILE A 119 7.52 1.08 6.68
C ILE A 119 6.91 2.03 7.70
N GLU A 120 6.38 3.15 7.22
CA GLU A 120 5.98 4.31 8.01
C GLU A 120 4.52 4.67 7.73
N GLN A 121 3.94 5.53 8.58
CA GLN A 121 2.53 5.94 8.49
C GLN A 121 1.55 4.77 8.35
N VAL A 122 1.83 3.68 9.06
CA VAL A 122 1.00 2.48 9.01
C VAL A 122 -0.29 2.71 9.78
N VAL A 123 -1.40 2.54 9.08
CA VAL A 123 -2.76 2.62 9.61
C VAL A 123 -3.52 1.38 9.19
N VAL A 124 -4.11 0.69 10.18
CA VAL A 124 -4.99 -0.45 9.97
C VAL A 124 -6.43 -0.01 10.18
N GLU A 125 -7.30 -0.34 9.23
CA GLU A 125 -8.71 0.02 9.23
C GLU A 125 -9.55 -1.26 9.07
N ILE A 126 -10.52 -1.46 9.96
CA ILE A 126 -11.38 -2.65 9.96
C ILE A 126 -12.85 -2.20 10.05
N PRO A 127 -13.64 -2.34 8.98
CA PRO A 127 -15.08 -2.12 9.02
C PRO A 127 -15.72 -3.30 9.76
N MET A 128 -16.04 -3.10 11.04
CA MET A 128 -16.60 -4.15 11.89
C MET A 128 -18.04 -4.48 11.48
N PRO A 129 -18.50 -5.73 11.68
CA PRO A 129 -19.89 -6.10 11.50
C PRO A 129 -20.83 -5.23 12.34
N LYS A 130 -22.06 -5.01 11.84
CA LYS A 130 -23.06 -4.16 12.53
C LYS A 130 -23.42 -4.64 13.93
N SER A 131 -23.28 -5.94 14.21
CA SER A 131 -23.50 -6.54 15.53
C SER A 131 -22.43 -6.15 16.56
N VAL A 132 -21.31 -5.55 16.17
CA VAL A 132 -20.28 -5.06 17.10
C VAL A 132 -20.74 -3.77 17.77
N LEU A 133 -20.85 -3.80 19.10
CA LEU A 133 -21.24 -2.65 19.91
C LEU A 133 -20.04 -1.78 20.29
N ASN A 134 -18.95 -2.41 20.74
CA ASN A 134 -17.68 -1.76 21.05
C ASN A 134 -16.53 -2.78 21.03
N VAL A 135 -15.30 -2.28 21.16
CA VAL A 135 -14.08 -3.09 21.29
C VAL A 135 -13.28 -2.62 22.50
N SER A 136 -12.66 -3.56 23.20
CA SER A 136 -11.76 -3.28 24.33
C SER A 136 -10.38 -3.88 24.01
N LEU A 137 -9.53 -3.07 23.40
CA LEU A 137 -8.24 -3.49 22.85
C LEU A 137 -7.07 -2.87 23.61
N THR A 138 -5.94 -3.57 23.60
CA THR A 138 -4.63 -3.09 24.07
C THR A 138 -3.65 -3.15 22.91
N THR A 139 -3.00 -2.02 22.62
CA THR A 139 -1.96 -1.91 21.61
C THR A 139 -0.58 -2.02 22.26
N SER A 140 0.35 -2.75 21.63
CA SER A 140 1.78 -2.70 22.01
C SER A 140 2.47 -1.44 21.50
N GLN A 141 1.91 -0.85 20.45
CA GLN A 141 2.41 0.34 19.78
C GLN A 141 1.26 1.09 19.11
N GLY A 142 1.35 2.43 19.12
CA GLY A 142 0.36 3.27 18.47
C GLY A 142 -0.93 3.38 19.26
N LYS A 143 -1.94 3.97 18.63
CA LYS A 143 -3.25 4.25 19.25
C LYS A 143 -4.36 3.70 18.37
N TYR A 144 -5.46 3.30 18.99
CA TYR A 144 -6.64 2.87 18.25
C TYR A 144 -7.86 3.69 18.65
N SER A 145 -8.84 3.73 17.75
CA SER A 145 -10.16 4.27 18.00
C SER A 145 -11.20 3.33 17.38
N PHE A 146 -12.42 3.39 17.92
CA PHE A 146 -13.56 2.70 17.34
C PHE A 146 -14.74 3.64 17.35
N ASP A 147 -15.33 3.87 16.18
CA ASP A 147 -16.54 4.64 16.04
C ASP A 147 -17.76 3.69 16.09
N PRO A 148 -18.59 3.75 17.14
CA PRO A 148 -19.77 2.89 17.26
C PRO A 148 -20.88 3.22 16.26
N VAL A 149 -20.83 4.37 15.60
CA VAL A 149 -21.81 4.79 14.58
C VAL A 149 -21.42 4.21 13.22
N SER A 150 -20.23 4.54 12.71
CA SER A 150 -19.75 4.00 11.42
C SER A 150 -19.29 2.54 11.50
N LYS A 151 -19.11 1.99 12.72
CA LYS A 151 -18.57 0.66 13.00
C LYS A 151 -17.14 0.45 12.49
N VAL A 152 -16.36 1.51 12.35
CA VAL A 152 -14.96 1.41 11.89
C VAL A 152 -14.02 1.38 13.09
N MET A 153 -13.15 0.37 13.14
CA MET A 153 -11.99 0.36 14.03
C MET A 153 -10.76 0.84 13.26
N MET A 154 -10.07 1.83 13.82
CA MET A 154 -8.84 2.40 13.28
C MET A 154 -7.70 2.13 14.25
N TRP A 155 -6.56 1.67 13.76
CA TRP A 155 -5.33 1.54 14.53
C TRP A 155 -4.18 2.25 13.81
N GLU A 156 -3.75 3.37 14.39
CA GLU A 156 -2.62 4.17 13.95
C GLU A 156 -1.33 3.61 14.56
N VAL A 157 -0.63 2.77 13.81
CA VAL A 157 0.59 2.08 14.23
C VAL A 157 1.79 3.03 14.20
N GLY A 158 1.86 3.88 13.18
CA GLY A 158 3.02 4.73 12.89
C GLY A 158 4.11 3.96 12.12
N LYS A 159 5.34 3.93 12.63
CA LYS A 159 6.47 3.23 12.00
C LYS A 159 6.61 1.81 12.52
N ILE A 160 6.70 0.80 11.65
CA ILE A 160 6.86 -0.59 12.09
C ILE A 160 8.25 -0.76 12.74
N ASP A 161 8.26 -1.12 14.03
CA ASP A 161 9.46 -1.56 14.73
C ASP A 161 9.71 -3.05 14.43
N THR A 162 10.88 -3.34 13.84
CA THR A 162 11.25 -4.72 13.47
C THR A 162 11.82 -5.51 14.63
N THR A 163 12.22 -4.87 15.74
CA THR A 163 12.72 -5.54 16.96
C THR A 163 11.57 -6.06 17.81
N ARG A 164 10.45 -5.33 17.84
CA ARG A 164 9.20 -5.74 18.49
C ARG A 164 8.03 -5.38 17.59
N LEU A 165 7.50 -6.40 16.92
CA LEU A 165 6.41 -6.21 15.97
C LEU A 165 5.17 -5.57 16.64
N PRO A 166 4.59 -4.51 16.04
CA PRO A 166 3.35 -3.92 16.52
C PRO A 166 2.21 -4.94 16.55
N ASN A 167 1.50 -5.00 17.67
CA ASN A 167 0.29 -5.79 17.81
C ASN A 167 -0.82 -5.03 18.53
N ILE A 168 -2.06 -5.42 18.23
CA ILE A 168 -3.27 -4.99 18.91
C ILE A 168 -4.11 -6.23 19.22
N ARG A 169 -4.56 -6.36 20.47
CA ARG A 169 -5.34 -7.51 20.90
C ARG A 169 -6.36 -7.16 21.96
N GLY A 170 -7.44 -7.91 22.04
CA GLY A 170 -8.45 -7.74 23.09
C GLY A 170 -9.78 -8.39 22.74
N THR A 171 -10.85 -7.84 23.33
CA THR A 171 -12.20 -8.36 23.20
C THR A 171 -13.07 -7.49 22.30
N ILE A 172 -13.98 -8.15 21.61
CA ILE A 172 -15.05 -7.53 20.82
C ILE A 172 -16.35 -7.81 21.56
N ASN A 173 -17.17 -6.79 21.79
CA ASN A 173 -18.48 -6.96 22.41
C ASN A 173 -19.55 -6.91 21.31
N LEU A 174 -20.33 -7.99 21.20
CA LEU A 174 -21.40 -8.13 20.23
C LEU A 174 -22.75 -7.88 20.89
N GLN A 175 -23.74 -7.50 20.09
CA GLN A 175 -25.12 -7.43 20.53
C GLN A 175 -25.65 -8.83 20.84
N THR A 176 -26.13 -9.02 22.07
CA THR A 176 -26.74 -10.28 22.50
C THR A 176 -28.03 -10.57 21.72
N GLY A 177 -28.25 -11.85 21.38
CA GLY A 177 -29.47 -12.32 20.71
C GLY A 177 -29.43 -12.23 19.19
N LEU A 178 -28.34 -11.75 18.58
CA LEU A 178 -28.07 -11.88 17.16
C LEU A 178 -27.09 -13.02 16.89
N PRO A 179 -27.21 -13.71 15.73
CA PRO A 179 -26.22 -14.70 15.33
C PRO A 179 -24.84 -14.03 15.16
N PRO A 180 -23.74 -14.77 15.42
CA PRO A 180 -22.40 -14.25 15.16
C PRO A 180 -22.23 -13.96 13.66
N PRO A 181 -21.38 -12.99 13.29
CA PRO A 181 -21.01 -12.77 11.89
C PRO A 181 -20.47 -14.05 11.24
N GLU A 182 -20.94 -14.33 10.02
CA GLU A 182 -20.54 -15.53 9.25
C GLU A 182 -19.09 -15.46 8.74
N ALA A 183 -18.56 -14.25 8.59
CA ALA A 183 -17.23 -14.00 8.08
C ALA A 183 -16.50 -12.92 8.89
N ASN A 184 -15.17 -13.02 8.90
CA ASN A 184 -14.31 -11.97 9.44
C ASN A 184 -14.33 -10.74 8.53
N PRO A 185 -14.32 -9.52 9.09
CA PRO A 185 -14.24 -8.31 8.29
C PRO A 185 -12.90 -8.23 7.55
N PRO A 186 -12.85 -7.51 6.41
CA PRO A 186 -11.59 -7.22 5.74
C PRO A 186 -10.69 -6.35 6.63
N ILE A 187 -9.38 -6.46 6.43
CA ILE A 187 -8.39 -5.63 7.12
C ILE A 187 -7.72 -4.75 6.06
N ASN A 188 -8.06 -3.47 6.07
CA ASN A 188 -7.49 -2.48 5.16
C ASN A 188 -6.21 -1.92 5.79
N ILE A 189 -5.16 -1.73 5.00
CA ILE A 189 -3.87 -1.21 5.46
C ILE A 189 -3.45 -0.06 4.56
N LYS A 190 -3.12 1.07 5.17
CA LYS A 190 -2.43 2.19 4.52
C LYS A 190 -1.02 2.29 5.11
N PHE A 191 -0.04 2.56 4.27
CA PHE A 191 1.35 2.71 4.68
C PHE A 191 2.13 3.52 3.65
N GLN A 192 3.29 4.01 4.06
CA GLN A 192 4.25 4.69 3.19
C GLN A 192 5.63 4.06 3.35
N ILE A 193 6.35 3.91 2.24
CA ILE A 193 7.77 3.50 2.23
C ILE A 193 8.57 4.55 1.47
N SER A 194 9.43 5.26 2.19
CA SER A 194 10.28 6.28 1.60
C SER A 194 11.47 5.66 0.87
N GLN A 195 11.89 6.29 -0.23
CA GLN A 195 13.06 5.88 -1.03
C GLN A 195 12.97 4.45 -1.59
N LEU A 196 11.77 3.97 -1.89
CA LEU A 196 11.54 2.67 -2.52
C LEU A 196 10.51 2.81 -3.65
N ALA A 197 10.90 2.42 -4.86
CA ALA A 197 9.95 2.07 -5.90
C ALA A 197 9.62 0.58 -5.73
N ILE A 198 8.43 0.26 -5.20
CA ILE A 198 8.04 -1.14 -4.92
C ILE A 198 7.95 -2.00 -6.19
N SER A 199 7.79 -1.36 -7.36
CA SER A 199 7.92 -1.95 -8.68
C SER A 199 9.32 -2.50 -8.99
N GLY A 200 10.34 -2.08 -8.23
CA GLY A 200 11.73 -2.33 -8.56
C GLY A 200 12.25 -1.47 -9.72
N LEU A 201 11.47 -0.47 -10.17
CA LEU A 201 11.88 0.46 -11.23
C LEU A 201 13.18 1.16 -10.84
N LYS A 202 14.16 1.14 -11.74
CA LYS A 202 15.44 1.82 -11.56
C LYS A 202 15.80 2.68 -12.75
N VAL A 203 16.15 3.93 -12.49
CA VAL A 203 16.77 4.83 -13.47
C VAL A 203 18.20 4.34 -13.73
N ASN A 204 18.60 4.31 -15.00
CA ASN A 204 19.95 3.99 -15.43
C ASN A 204 20.77 5.26 -15.63
N ARG A 205 20.27 6.18 -16.46
CA ARG A 205 20.93 7.47 -16.75
C ARG A 205 19.90 8.53 -17.13
N LEU A 206 20.20 9.80 -16.82
CA LEU A 206 19.52 11.00 -17.32
C LEU A 206 20.56 11.90 -18.00
#